data_AF-A0A9P1AYB5-F1
#
_entry.id   AF-A0A9P1AYB5-F1
#
_cell.length_a   1.000
_cell.length_b   1.000
_cell.length_c   1.000
_cell.angle_alpha   90.00
_cell.angle_beta   90.00
_cell.angle_gamma   90.00
#
_symmetry.space_group_name_H-M   'P 1'
#
loop_
_entity.id
_entity.type
_entity.pdbx_description
1 polymer ?
#
loop_
_entity_poly.entity_id
_entity_poly.type
_entity_poly.pdbx_seq_one_letter_code
_entity_poly.pdbx_strand_id
1 'polypeptide(L)'
;MKTFFGIVLVFAFVATTFAAFGHGRSALNDADDASAVQPLCPTDRAGNKYVPCPSPLRGTDTWPCVRLSDLCNTRRDCPNGEDENPFSCFYHKSRFQEIDQLRKLLEEIKG
;
A
#
# COMPACT_ATOMS: atom_id res chain seq x y z
N MET A 1 -11.38 -2.85 -68.30
CA MET A 1 -10.31 -2.81 -67.29
C MET A 1 -10.43 -1.48 -66.57
N LYS A 2 -11.28 -1.39 -65.54
CA LYS A 2 -10.95 -1.64 -64.12
C LYS A 2 -9.82 -0.72 -63.63
N THR A 3 -10.22 0.16 -62.71
CA THR A 3 -9.44 0.59 -61.54
C THR A 3 -8.26 1.55 -61.79
N PHE A 4 -8.50 2.72 -62.39
CA PHE A 4 -7.61 3.89 -62.20
C PHE A 4 -8.18 4.97 -61.28
N PHE A 5 -9.44 4.85 -60.85
CA PHE A 5 -10.08 5.78 -59.90
C PHE A 5 -10.02 5.34 -58.43
N GLY A 6 -9.35 4.23 -58.13
CA GLY A 6 -9.35 3.63 -56.78
C GLY A 6 -8.14 3.98 -55.92
N ILE A 7 -7.07 4.54 -56.48
CA ILE A 7 -5.79 4.68 -55.74
C ILE A 7 -5.69 6.01 -54.99
N VAL A 8 -6.32 7.09 -55.48
CA VAL A 8 -6.21 8.41 -54.82
C VAL A 8 -7.11 8.53 -53.59
N LEU A 9 -8.20 7.76 -53.51
CA LEU A 9 -9.11 7.79 -52.35
C LEU A 9 -8.63 6.93 -51.17
N VAL A 10 -7.72 5.98 -51.38
CA VAL A 10 -7.17 5.14 -50.29
C VAL A 10 -6.12 5.90 -49.49
N PHE A 11 -5.33 6.78 -50.12
CA PHE A 11 -4.28 7.52 -49.42
C PHE A 11 -4.80 8.69 -48.55
N ALA A 12 -6.00 9.22 -48.80
CA ALA A 12 -6.59 10.25 -47.94
C ALA A 12 -7.27 9.68 -46.67
N PHE A 13 -7.60 8.37 -46.65
CA PHE A 13 -8.24 7.74 -45.49
C PHE A 13 -7.26 7.08 -44.51
N VAL A 14 -6.00 6.85 -44.92
CA VAL A 14 -4.99 6.20 -44.05
C VAL A 14 -4.16 7.22 -43.25
N ALA A 15 -4.41 8.52 -43.41
CA ALA A 15 -3.70 9.57 -42.68
C ALA A 15 -4.43 10.09 -41.42
N THR A 16 -5.56 9.48 -41.00
CA THR A 16 -6.42 10.04 -39.93
C THR A 16 -6.61 9.16 -38.69
N THR A 17 -5.91 8.02 -38.51
CA THR A 17 -6.14 7.18 -37.32
C THR A 17 -4.91 6.81 -36.48
N PHE A 18 -3.71 7.30 -36.81
CA PHE A 18 -2.50 7.02 -36.00
C PHE A 18 -2.04 8.17 -35.08
N ALA A 19 -2.91 9.13 -34.79
CA ALA A 19 -2.63 10.22 -33.84
C ALA A 19 -3.67 10.28 -32.72
N ALA A 20 -3.86 9.18 -31.99
CA ALA A 20 -4.58 9.20 -30.72
C ALA A 20 -4.01 8.23 -29.66
N PHE A 21 -2.76 7.79 -29.79
CA PHE A 21 -2.00 7.25 -28.66
C PHE A 21 -1.22 8.40 -28.01
N GLY A 22 -1.96 9.41 -27.55
CA GLY A 22 -1.46 10.52 -26.75
C GLY A 22 -1.65 10.20 -25.28
N HIS A 23 -0.52 9.99 -24.60
CA HIS A 23 -0.36 9.87 -23.15
C HIS A 23 -1.05 8.67 -22.51
N GLY A 24 -0.27 7.60 -22.35
CA GLY A 24 -0.51 6.65 -21.28
C GLY A 24 -0.72 7.42 -19.98
N ARG A 25 -1.95 7.38 -19.46
CA ARG A 25 -2.25 7.76 -18.08
C ARG A 25 -1.68 6.68 -17.17
N SER A 26 -0.36 6.57 -17.14
CA SER A 26 0.36 5.98 -16.03
C SER A 26 0.55 7.09 -15.01
N ALA A 27 -0.42 7.18 -14.11
CA ALA A 27 -0.24 7.66 -12.75
C ALA A 27 -1.47 7.19 -11.96
N LEU A 28 -1.46 5.94 -11.53
CA LEU A 28 -2.11 5.54 -10.27
C LEU A 28 -1.28 6.07 -9.08
N ASN A 29 -0.80 7.32 -9.18
CA ASN A 29 0.07 7.97 -8.21
C ASN A 29 -0.62 9.21 -7.61
N ASP A 30 -1.94 9.15 -7.51
CA ASP A 30 -2.70 10.02 -6.59
C ASP A 30 -3.13 9.22 -5.35
N ALA A 31 -2.37 8.15 -5.02
CA ALA A 31 -2.59 7.37 -3.80
C ALA A 31 -1.80 7.94 -2.61
N ASP A 32 -1.02 9.00 -2.82
CA ASP A 32 0.08 9.41 -1.95
C ASP A 32 -0.06 10.81 -1.33
N ASP A 33 -1.04 11.62 -1.72
CA ASP A 33 -1.33 12.90 -1.01
C ASP A 33 -2.39 12.76 0.10
N ALA A 34 -2.54 11.54 0.61
CA ALA A 34 -2.97 11.31 1.98
C ALA A 34 -1.91 10.48 2.71
N SER A 35 -0.64 10.82 2.54
CA SER A 35 0.38 10.51 3.53
C SER A 35 0.06 11.33 4.80
N ALA A 36 -0.99 10.92 5.52
CA ALA A 36 -1.21 11.39 6.88
C ALA A 36 0.13 11.21 7.59
N VAL A 37 0.70 12.31 8.08
CA VAL A 37 1.92 12.30 8.90
C VAL A 37 1.59 11.39 10.09
N GLN A 38 1.90 10.10 9.97
CA GLN A 38 1.71 9.16 11.05
C GLN A 38 2.67 9.59 12.15
N PRO A 39 2.17 9.84 13.37
CA PRO A 39 3.02 10.29 14.45
C PRO A 39 4.05 9.21 14.78
N LEU A 40 5.28 9.66 15.01
CA LEU A 40 6.37 8.76 15.34
C LEU A 40 6.18 8.24 16.77
N CYS A 41 6.05 6.93 16.92
CA CYS A 41 6.05 6.29 18.23
C CYS A 41 7.47 5.98 18.70
N PRO A 42 7.87 6.40 19.91
CA PRO A 42 9.20 6.12 20.44
C PRO A 42 9.35 4.63 20.78
N THR A 43 10.57 4.10 20.59
CA THR A 43 10.98 2.79 21.10
C THR A 43 11.28 2.89 22.60
N ASP A 44 10.90 1.89 23.39
CA ASP A 44 11.23 1.87 24.82
C ASP A 44 12.70 1.48 25.08
N ARG A 45 13.14 1.61 26.34
CA ARG A 45 14.52 1.22 26.77
C ARG A 45 14.79 -0.28 26.64
N ALA A 46 13.75 -1.10 26.56
CA ALA A 46 13.85 -2.55 26.38
C ALA A 46 13.89 -2.94 24.88
N GLY A 47 13.84 -1.97 23.96
CA GLY A 47 13.92 -2.19 22.53
C GLY A 47 12.59 -2.57 21.87
N ASN A 48 11.47 -2.42 22.58
CA ASN A 48 10.16 -2.73 22.02
C ASN A 48 9.72 -1.64 21.05
N LYS A 49 9.24 -2.08 19.89
CA LYS A 49 8.75 -1.20 18.82
C LYS A 49 7.28 -0.89 19.03
N TYR A 50 6.92 0.35 18.74
CA TYR A 50 5.56 0.86 18.84
C TYR A 50 5.11 1.42 17.51
N VAL A 51 3.80 1.33 17.24
CA VAL A 51 3.14 1.88 16.05
C VAL A 51 1.96 2.74 16.48
N PRO A 52 1.67 3.84 15.77
CA PRO A 52 0.53 4.67 16.09
C PRO A 52 -0.78 3.97 15.69
N CYS A 53 -1.83 4.18 16.48
CA CYS A 53 -3.18 3.80 16.08
C CYS A 53 -3.61 4.55 14.82
N PRO A 54 -4.50 3.99 13.96
CA PRO A 54 -5.01 4.69 12.78
C PRO A 54 -5.87 5.93 13.09
N SER A 55 -6.48 6.00 14.27
CA SER A 55 -7.26 7.15 14.72
C SER A 55 -6.67 7.74 16.01
N PRO A 56 -6.76 9.07 16.20
CA PRO A 56 -6.42 9.71 17.45
C PRO A 56 -7.46 9.39 18.54
N LEU A 57 -7.10 9.71 19.79
CA LEU A 57 -8.03 9.71 20.91
C LEU A 57 -9.19 10.68 20.66
N ARG A 58 -10.42 10.24 20.95
CA ARG A 58 -11.65 11.02 20.67
C ARG A 58 -11.58 12.41 21.30
N GLY A 59 -11.71 13.44 20.47
CA GLY A 59 -11.71 14.84 20.91
C GLY A 59 -10.34 15.41 21.23
N THR A 60 -9.25 14.75 20.81
CA THR A 60 -7.87 15.23 20.99
C THR A 60 -7.05 15.01 19.72
N ASP A 61 -5.95 15.75 19.58
CA ASP A 61 -4.93 15.50 18.55
C ASP A 61 -3.84 14.52 19.01
N THR A 62 -4.11 13.74 20.07
CA THR A 62 -3.17 12.76 20.62
C THR A 62 -3.36 11.41 19.94
N TRP A 63 -2.25 10.85 19.46
CA TRP A 63 -2.24 9.56 18.79
C TRP A 63 -1.64 8.49 19.72
N PRO A 64 -2.46 7.55 20.21
CA PRO A 64 -1.97 6.49 21.06
C PRO A 64 -1.04 5.56 20.28
N CYS A 65 0.01 5.10 20.95
CA CYS A 65 0.99 4.16 20.43
C CYS A 65 0.74 2.77 21.03
N VAL A 66 0.72 1.76 20.18
CA VAL A 66 0.54 0.36 20.56
C VAL A 66 1.83 -0.39 20.31
N ARG A 67 2.17 -1.33 21.18
CA ARG A 67 3.34 -2.19 20.97
C ARG A 67 3.09 -3.05 19.73
N LEU A 68 4.09 -3.21 18.89
CA LEU A 68 3.96 -4.00 17.65
C LEU A 68 3.56 -5.46 17.93
N SER A 69 3.99 -6.03 19.06
CA SER A 69 3.61 -7.39 19.47
C SER A 69 2.20 -7.50 20.06
N ASP A 70 1.58 -6.37 20.40
CA ASP A 70 0.25 -6.32 20.99
C ASP A 70 -0.83 -6.17 19.91
N LEU A 71 -0.45 -6.00 18.64
CA LEU A 71 -1.40 -6.04 17.53
C LEU A 71 -2.02 -7.45 17.39
N CYS A 72 -3.35 -7.50 17.21
CA CYS A 72 -4.10 -8.74 16.98
C CYS A 72 -4.02 -9.74 18.14
N ASN A 73 -4.01 -9.22 19.37
CA ASN A 73 -3.89 -9.96 20.63
C ASN A 73 -5.24 -10.20 21.34
N THR A 74 -6.37 -9.90 20.68
CA THR A 74 -7.76 -9.96 21.19
C THR A 74 -8.12 -8.89 22.23
N ARG A 75 -7.23 -7.95 22.51
CA ARG A 75 -7.48 -6.79 23.38
C ARG A 75 -7.51 -5.55 22.53
N ARG A 76 -8.47 -4.67 22.83
CA ARG A 76 -8.59 -3.37 22.19
C ARG A 76 -7.63 -2.39 22.85
N ASP A 77 -6.54 -2.09 22.18
CA ASP A 77 -5.55 -1.08 22.60
C ASP A 77 -5.77 0.26 21.86
N CYS A 78 -6.32 0.24 20.65
CA CYS A 78 -6.69 1.46 19.92
C CYS A 78 -8.11 1.96 20.25
N PRO A 79 -8.37 3.29 20.13
CA PRO A 79 -9.63 3.90 20.56
C PRO A 79 -10.88 3.32 19.88
N ASN A 80 -10.79 2.91 18.60
CA ASN A 80 -11.90 2.26 17.90
C ASN A 80 -11.66 0.76 17.67
N GLY A 81 -10.61 0.18 18.25
CA GLY A 81 -10.25 -1.24 18.09
C GLY A 81 -9.72 -1.57 16.70
N GLU A 82 -9.09 -0.60 16.05
CA GLU A 82 -8.49 -0.76 14.72
C GLU A 82 -7.33 -1.76 14.72
N ASP A 83 -6.64 -1.91 15.85
CA ASP A 83 -5.60 -2.90 16.12
C ASP A 83 -6.09 -4.36 16.05
N GLU A 84 -7.38 -4.58 16.31
CA GLU A 84 -8.05 -5.88 16.27
C GLU A 84 -8.93 -6.07 15.02
N ASN A 85 -8.78 -5.21 14.02
CA ASN A 85 -9.56 -5.32 12.79
C ASN A 85 -9.26 -6.66 12.07
N PRO A 86 -10.27 -7.50 11.75
CA PRO A 86 -10.04 -8.82 11.18
C PRO A 86 -9.25 -8.81 9.86
N PHE A 87 -9.52 -7.82 9.00
CA PHE A 87 -8.83 -7.67 7.71
C PHE A 87 -7.37 -7.27 7.95
N SER A 88 -7.12 -6.22 8.74
CA SER A 88 -5.76 -5.80 9.10
C SER A 88 -4.96 -6.93 9.76
N CYS A 89 -5.60 -7.68 10.65
CA CYS A 89 -4.98 -8.81 11.34
C CYS A 89 -4.63 -9.96 10.42
N PHE A 90 -5.44 -10.23 9.40
CA PHE A 90 -5.12 -11.24 8.39
C PHE A 90 -3.81 -10.91 7.65
N TYR A 91 -3.64 -9.65 7.22
CA TYR A 91 -2.38 -9.23 6.57
C TYR A 91 -1.21 -9.21 7.54
N HIS A 92 -1.41 -8.70 8.76
CA HIS A 92 -0.36 -8.65 9.77
C HIS A 92 0.20 -10.05 10.07
N LYS A 93 -0.68 -11.03 10.30
CA LYS A 93 -0.29 -12.42 10.57
C LYS A 93 0.43 -13.06 9.38
N SER A 94 -0.09 -12.89 8.16
CA SER A 94 0.55 -13.43 6.95
C SER A 94 1.97 -12.88 6.77
N ARG A 95 2.15 -11.56 6.93
CA ARG A 95 3.45 -10.90 6.83
C ARG A 95 4.41 -11.32 7.93
N PHE A 96 3.91 -11.48 9.15
CA PHE A 96 4.73 -11.92 10.27
C PHE A 96 5.24 -13.36 10.07
N GLN A 97 4.39 -14.24 9.52
CA GLN A 97 4.78 -15.61 9.17
C GLN A 97 5.90 -15.64 8.12
N GLU A 98 5.80 -14.83 7.06
CA GLU A 98 6.85 -14.71 6.04
C GLU A 98 8.18 -14.24 6.65
N ILE A 99 8.15 -13.19 7.48
CA ILE A 99 9.34 -12.65 8.14
C ILE A 99 9.95 -13.68 9.11
N ASP A 100 9.13 -14.42 9.85
CA ASP A 100 9.59 -15.47 10.76
C ASP A 100 10.30 -16.60 10.02
N GLN A 101 9.76 -17.02 8.87
CA GLN A 101 10.40 -18.00 8.00
C GLN A 101 11.75 -17.50 7.47
N LEU A 102 11.79 -16.25 6.99
CA LEU A 102 13.04 -15.63 6.52
C LEU A 102 14.10 -15.56 7.63
N ARG A 103 13.69 -15.24 8.87
CA ARG A 103 14.61 -15.23 10.02
C ARG A 103 15.18 -16.61 10.30
N LYS A 104 14.36 -17.66 10.30
CA LYS A 104 14.83 -19.04 10.51
C LYS A 104 15.86 -19.44 9.47
N LEU A 105 15.60 -19.16 8.20
CA LEU A 105 16.54 -19.42 7.11
C LEU A 105 17.86 -18.65 7.27
N LEU A 106 17.79 -17.39 7.73
CA LEU A 106 19.00 -16.60 7.98
C LEU A 106 19.85 -17.16 9.12
N GLU A 107 19.23 -17.69 10.18
CA GLU A 107 19.96 -18.31 11.29
C GLU A 107 20.60 -19.64 10.87
N GLU A 108 19.91 -20.44 10.04
CA GLU A 108 20.51 -21.66 9.44
C GLU A 108 21.75 -21.36 8.60
N ILE A 109 21.76 -20.24 7.87
CA ILE A 109 22.91 -19.82 7.04
C ILE A 109 24.07 -19.32 7.91
N LYS A 110 23.79 -18.67 9.04
CA LYS A 110 24.83 -18.13 9.92
C LYS A 110 25.58 -19.22 10.68
N GLY A 111 24.94 -20.37 10.93
CA GLY A 111 25.52 -21.51 11.64
C GLY A 111 25.40 -21.40 13.15
#